data_AF-A0A919J7W1-F1
#
_entry.id   AF-A0A919J7W1-F1
#
_cell.length_a   1.000
_cell.length_b   1.000
_cell.length_c   1.000
_cell.angle_alpha   90.00
_cell.angle_beta   90.00
_cell.angle_gamma   90.00
#
_symmetry.space_group_name_H-M   'P 1'
#
loop_
_entity.id
_entity.type
_entity.pdbx_description
1 polymer ?
#
loop_
_entity_poly.entity_id
_entity_poly.type
_entity_poly.pdbx_seq_one_letter_code
_entity_poly.pdbx_strand_id
1 'polypeptide(L)'
;MALEPAYYELIWARAKRHEFRRRFLTGTSVSWLVFLTAPASALAAVIDLQPAIVDEPCRIAALAEQARPGNGASVYAYLRDVPRGYAMPITRVREYPAHPLHVLREQIPDFPQPRGHTVIEDHSSLGAVYDTFTANPPLREMTIQHMSDGSIIDG
;
A
#
# COMPACT_ATOMS: atom_id res chain seq x y z
N MET A 1 -7.41 -0.90 -0.01
CA MET A 1 -6.70 -1.40 1.19
C MET A 1 -7.15 -0.60 2.40
N ALA A 2 -7.30 -1.24 3.56
CA ALA A 2 -7.41 -0.54 4.85
C ALA A 2 -6.02 -0.28 5.43
N LEU A 3 -5.77 0.94 5.91
CA LEU A 3 -4.49 1.36 6.49
C LEU A 3 -4.72 2.14 7.78
N GLU A 4 -3.98 1.81 8.83
CA GLU A 4 -4.04 2.59 10.08
C GLU A 4 -3.37 3.96 9.90
N PRO A 5 -3.93 5.04 10.47
CA PRO A 5 -3.37 6.40 10.30
C PRO A 5 -1.90 6.52 10.66
N ALA A 6 -1.42 5.81 11.68
CA ALA A 6 -0.01 5.84 12.06
C ALA A 6 0.93 5.38 10.93
N TYR A 7 0.54 4.35 10.16
CA TYR A 7 1.32 3.91 9.01
C TYR A 7 1.25 4.89 7.84
N TYR A 8 0.13 5.59 7.67
CA TYR A 8 -0.02 6.62 6.66
C TYR A 8 0.95 7.80 6.91
N GLU A 9 1.09 8.21 8.17
CA GLU A 9 2.08 9.23 8.55
C GLU A 9 3.52 8.74 8.36
N LEU A 10 3.81 7.47 8.66
CA LEU A 10 5.13 6.90 8.37
C LEU A 10 5.45 6.89 6.88
N ILE A 11 4.45 6.71 6.02
CA ILE A 11 4.62 6.80 4.57
C ILE A 11 4.97 8.24 4.19
N TRP A 12 4.21 9.24 4.64
CA TRP A 12 4.51 10.66 4.37
C TRP A 12 5.86 11.13 4.90
N ALA A 13 6.31 10.57 6.03
CA ALA A 13 7.64 10.79 6.58
C ALA A 13 8.76 10.04 5.82
N ARG A 14 8.43 9.29 4.76
CA ARG A 14 9.34 8.38 4.02
C ARG A 14 9.96 7.28 4.89
N ALA A 15 9.42 7.04 6.09
CA ALA A 15 9.89 6.02 7.02
C ALA A 15 9.30 4.63 6.69
N LYS A 16 8.11 4.58 6.09
CA LYS A 16 7.52 3.36 5.52
C LYS A 16 7.60 3.41 4.00
N ARG A 17 8.57 2.69 3.44
CA ARG A 17 8.87 2.67 1.99
C ARG A 17 8.36 1.40 1.29
N HIS A 18 7.93 0.41 2.05
CA HIS A 18 7.43 -0.86 1.55
C HIS A 18 6.11 -1.23 2.25
N GLU A 19 5.22 -1.89 1.51
CA GLU A 19 4.16 -2.69 2.10
C GLU A 19 4.54 -4.17 2.12
N PHE A 20 4.31 -4.82 3.25
CA PHE A 20 4.58 -6.24 3.43
C PHE A 20 3.28 -7.03 3.50
N ARG A 21 3.19 -8.14 2.75
CA ARG A 21 2.01 -9.03 2.74
C ARG A 21 2.44 -10.49 2.76
N ARG A 22 1.58 -11.34 3.34
CA ARG A 22 1.73 -12.81 3.29
C ARG A 22 1.30 -13.41 1.95
N ARG A 23 0.46 -12.70 1.18
CA ARG A 23 0.00 -13.06 -0.17
C ARG A 23 -0.26 -11.79 -0.95
N PHE A 24 0.21 -11.73 -2.19
CA PHE A 24 -0.02 -10.59 -3.08
C PHE A 24 0.09 -10.96 -4.56
N LEU A 25 -0.38 -10.06 -5.43
CA LEU A 25 -0.18 -10.15 -6.88
C LEU A 25 1.33 -10.04 -7.21
N THR A 26 1.78 -10.74 -8.25
CA THR A 26 3.19 -10.76 -8.66
C THR A 26 3.34 -10.24 -10.09
N GLY A 27 4.53 -9.75 -10.41
CA GLY A 27 4.90 -9.34 -11.78
C GLY A 27 4.24 -8.08 -12.31
N THR A 28 3.38 -7.41 -11.54
CA THR A 28 2.68 -6.20 -12.00
C THR A 28 2.71 -5.09 -10.94
N SER A 29 2.85 -3.85 -11.42
CA SER A 29 2.64 -2.65 -10.62
C SER A 29 1.16 -2.44 -10.36
N VAL A 30 0.81 -1.92 -9.19
CA VAL A 30 -0.59 -1.69 -8.83
C VAL A 30 -0.78 -0.35 -8.13
N SER A 31 -1.98 0.21 -8.24
CA SER A 31 -2.41 1.35 -7.43
C SER A 31 -3.43 0.87 -6.40
N TRP A 32 -3.29 1.33 -5.16
CA TRP A 32 -4.23 1.08 -4.09
C TRP A 32 -5.01 2.33 -3.74
N LEU A 33 -6.34 2.21 -3.76
CA LEU A 33 -7.20 3.06 -2.97
C LEU A 33 -7.01 2.76 -1.48
N VAL A 34 -6.74 3.80 -0.70
CA VAL A 34 -6.45 3.71 0.74
C VAL A 34 -7.62 4.22 1.54
N PHE A 35 -8.26 3.29 2.23
CA PHE A 35 -9.22 3.59 3.28
C PHE A 35 -8.48 3.68 4.61
N LEU A 36 -8.43 4.87 5.20
CA LEU A 36 -7.88 5.05 6.55
C LEU A 36 -8.88 4.52 7.56
N THR A 37 -8.41 3.65 8.46
CA THR A 37 -9.24 3.10 9.54
C THR A 37 -9.60 4.17 10.57
N ALA A 38 -10.30 3.77 11.64
CA ALA A 38 -10.61 4.68 12.73
C ALA A 38 -9.35 5.41 13.26
N PRO A 39 -9.47 6.68 13.69
CA PRO A 39 -10.71 7.45 13.78
C PRO A 39 -11.19 8.07 12.47
N ALA A 40 -10.36 8.12 11.41
CA ALA A 40 -10.70 8.79 10.16
C ALA A 40 -11.87 8.13 9.41
N SER A 41 -11.85 6.79 9.29
CA SER A 41 -12.89 6.00 8.63
C SER A 41 -13.31 6.54 7.25
N ALA A 42 -12.32 6.78 6.39
CA ALA A 42 -12.52 7.46 5.11
C ALA A 42 -11.57 6.96 4.03
N LEU A 43 -12.02 6.99 2.77
CA LEU A 43 -11.14 6.86 1.61
C LEU A 43 -10.38 8.18 1.43
N ALA A 44 -9.05 8.15 1.42
CA ALA A 44 -8.24 9.36 1.57
C ALA A 44 -7.03 9.45 0.63
N ALA A 45 -6.56 8.33 0.07
CA ALA A 45 -5.37 8.35 -0.76
C ALA A 45 -5.34 7.28 -1.85
N VAL A 46 -4.43 7.49 -2.80
CA VAL A 46 -3.97 6.48 -3.74
C VAL A 46 -2.47 6.25 -3.53
N ILE A 47 -2.06 4.99 -3.41
CA ILE A 47 -0.66 4.58 -3.29
C ILE A 47 -0.29 3.72 -4.49
N ASP A 48 0.75 4.11 -5.21
CA ASP A 48 1.31 3.33 -6.31
C ASP A 48 2.46 2.45 -5.81
N LEU A 49 2.46 1.21 -6.27
CA LEU A 49 3.38 0.18 -5.88
C LEU A 49 4.06 -0.43 -7.10
N GLN A 50 5.35 -0.71 -6.95
CA GLN A 50 6.07 -1.57 -7.88
C GLN A 50 5.67 -3.05 -7.72
N PRO A 51 6.03 -3.91 -8.68
CA PRO A 51 5.86 -5.35 -8.54
C PRO A 51 6.46 -5.85 -7.23
N ALA A 52 5.79 -6.83 -6.62
CA ALA A 52 6.26 -7.40 -5.37
C ALA A 52 7.63 -8.07 -5.53
N ILE A 53 8.55 -7.74 -4.63
CA ILE A 53 9.72 -8.56 -4.33
C ILE A 53 9.21 -9.77 -3.54
N VAL A 54 9.40 -10.96 -4.10
CA VAL A 54 8.92 -12.22 -3.52
C VAL A 54 10.13 -13.04 -3.07
N ASP A 55 10.23 -13.28 -1.77
CA ASP A 55 11.37 -13.98 -1.18
C ASP A 55 10.97 -14.69 0.13
N GLU A 56 11.90 -15.44 0.70
CA GLU A 56 11.76 -16.09 1.99
C GLU A 56 11.57 -15.06 3.12
N PRO A 57 10.81 -15.37 4.19
CA PRO A 57 10.51 -14.44 5.28
C PRO A 57 11.73 -13.72 5.88
N CYS A 58 12.87 -14.41 6.01
CA CYS A 58 14.09 -13.83 6.57
C CYS A 58 14.70 -12.75 5.65
N ARG A 59 14.64 -12.93 4.32
CA ARG A 59 15.14 -11.96 3.35
C ARG A 59 14.24 -10.72 3.30
N ILE A 60 12.92 -10.92 3.31
CA ILE A 60 11.96 -9.82 3.38
C ILE A 60 12.12 -9.03 4.70
N ALA A 61 12.37 -9.71 5.81
CA ALA A 61 12.65 -9.05 7.08
C ALA A 61 13.96 -8.25 7.06
N ALA A 62 15.00 -8.75 6.39
CA ALA A 62 16.24 -8.00 6.19
C ALA A 62 16.02 -6.72 5.36
N LEU A 63 15.22 -6.79 4.30
CA LEU A 63 14.80 -5.61 3.53
C LEU A 63 14.04 -4.61 4.41
N ALA A 64 13.16 -5.09 5.29
CA ALA A 64 12.43 -4.23 6.22
C ALA A 64 13.36 -3.52 7.22
N GLU A 65 14.37 -4.22 7.72
CA GLU A 65 15.39 -3.67 8.63
C GLU A 65 16.27 -2.62 7.95
N GLN A 66 16.71 -2.89 6.72
CA GLN A 66 17.47 -1.93 5.91
C GLN A 66 16.65 -0.68 5.59
N ALA A 67 15.36 -0.86 5.29
CA ALA A 67 14.46 0.27 5.00
C ALA A 67 14.16 1.10 6.25
N ARG A 68 14.05 0.46 7.42
CA ARG A 68 13.82 1.11 8.72
C ARG A 68 14.39 0.24 9.84
N PRO A 69 15.46 0.67 10.52
CA PRO A 69 16.01 -0.05 11.65
C PRO A 69 14.96 -0.33 12.73
N GLY A 70 14.97 -1.55 13.27
CA GLY A 70 14.00 -2.05 14.25
C GLY A 70 12.69 -2.61 13.66
N ASN A 71 12.52 -2.61 12.35
CA ASN A 71 11.31 -3.12 11.69
C ASN A 71 11.43 -4.58 11.22
N GLY A 72 12.64 -5.13 11.11
CA GLY A 72 12.86 -6.48 10.59
C GLY A 72 12.24 -7.56 11.46
N ALA A 73 12.39 -7.46 12.78
CA ALA A 73 11.87 -8.47 13.72
C ALA A 73 10.34 -8.60 13.67
N SER A 74 9.61 -7.49 13.59
CA SER A 74 8.14 -7.49 13.50
C SER A 74 7.67 -8.04 12.16
N VAL A 75 8.34 -7.67 11.05
CA VAL A 75 8.05 -8.21 9.72
C VAL A 75 8.33 -9.71 9.64
N TYR A 76 9.44 -10.19 10.22
CA TYR A 76 9.72 -11.62 10.29
C TYR A 76 8.64 -12.36 11.07
N ALA A 77 8.27 -11.87 12.27
CA ALA A 77 7.23 -12.49 13.08
C ALA A 77 5.89 -12.58 12.34
N TYR A 78 5.56 -11.56 11.52
CA TYR A 78 4.36 -11.56 10.69
C TYR A 78 4.40 -12.59 9.54
N LEU A 79 5.58 -12.87 8.98
CA LEU A 79 5.76 -13.71 7.78
C LEU A 79 6.23 -15.14 8.06
N ARG A 80 6.75 -15.45 9.24
CA ARG A 80 7.46 -16.72 9.54
C ARG A 80 6.67 -18.00 9.25
N ASP A 81 5.34 -17.94 9.26
CA ASP A 81 4.47 -19.11 9.04
C ASP A 81 3.97 -19.20 7.58
N VAL A 82 4.61 -18.51 6.63
CA VAL A 82 4.40 -18.70 5.18
C VAL A 82 5.72 -18.99 4.48
N PRO A 83 5.71 -19.77 3.39
CA PRO A 83 6.93 -20.09 2.66
C PRO A 83 7.53 -18.85 1.99
N ARG A 84 6.72 -17.85 1.63
CA ARG A 84 7.18 -16.64 0.96
C ARG A 84 6.45 -15.41 1.46
N GLY A 85 7.19 -14.32 1.62
CA GLY A 85 6.67 -12.98 1.85
C GLY A 85 6.70 -12.13 0.59
N TYR A 86 5.94 -11.04 0.61
CA TYR A 86 5.82 -10.09 -0.48
C TYR A 86 6.14 -8.70 0.07
N ALA A 87 7.13 -8.03 -0.52
CA ALA A 87 7.44 -6.64 -0.26
C ALA A 87 7.16 -5.82 -1.51
N MET A 88 6.20 -4.91 -1.44
CA MET A 88 5.87 -4.00 -2.53
C MET A 88 6.50 -2.64 -2.26
N PRO A 89 7.47 -2.19 -3.07
CA PRO A 89 8.03 -0.84 -2.95
C PRO A 89 6.95 0.20 -3.25
N ILE A 90 6.79 1.16 -2.35
CA ILE A 90 5.89 2.30 -2.53
C ILE A 90 6.61 3.34 -3.39
N THR A 91 6.08 3.70 -4.55
CA THR A 91 6.73 4.68 -5.43
C THR A 91 6.06 6.04 -5.38
N ARG A 92 4.75 6.10 -5.20
CA ARG A 92 4.02 7.36 -5.15
C ARG A 92 2.83 7.30 -4.22
N VAL A 93 2.55 8.42 -3.56
CA VAL A 93 1.45 8.58 -2.62
C VAL A 93 0.76 9.89 -2.95
N ARG A 94 -0.57 9.84 -3.09
CA ARG A 94 -1.41 10.99 -3.42
C ARG A 94 -2.57 11.05 -2.44
N GLU A 95 -2.70 12.18 -1.76
CA GLU A 95 -3.84 12.45 -0.88
C GLU A 95 -4.91 13.23 -1.64
N TYR A 96 -6.17 12.90 -1.40
CA TYR A 96 -7.32 13.58 -1.98
C TYR A 96 -8.28 14.00 -0.85
N PRO A 97 -9.26 14.90 -1.13
CA PRO A 97 -10.31 15.19 -0.17
C PRO A 97 -10.98 13.90 0.32
N ALA A 98 -10.95 13.69 1.65
CA ALA A 98 -11.42 12.45 2.23
C ALA A 98 -12.90 12.22 1.92
N HIS A 99 -13.24 10.98 1.53
CA HIS A 99 -14.62 10.52 1.38
C HIS A 99 -14.98 9.64 2.58
N PRO A 100 -15.72 10.17 3.57
CA PRO A 100 -16.08 9.42 4.76
C PRO A 100 -16.91 8.18 4.43
N LEU A 101 -16.84 7.15 5.28
CA LEU A 101 -17.57 5.90 5.08
C LEU A 101 -19.08 6.08 4.87
N HIS A 102 -19.72 7.06 5.52
CA HIS A 102 -21.14 7.31 5.32
C HIS A 102 -21.46 7.77 3.89
N VAL A 103 -20.65 8.68 3.34
CA VAL A 103 -20.77 9.14 1.94
C VAL A 103 -20.54 7.99 0.96
N LEU A 104 -19.54 7.15 1.22
CA LEU A 104 -19.29 5.96 0.39
C LEU A 104 -20.46 4.98 0.41
N ARG A 105 -21.15 4.85 1.54
CA ARG A 105 -22.31 3.97 1.71
C ARG A 105 -23.58 4.49 1.04
N GLU A 106 -23.69 5.79 0.81
CA GLU A 106 -24.77 6.35 -0.02
C GLU A 106 -24.64 5.89 -1.49
N GLN A 107 -23.42 5.62 -1.96
CA GLN A 107 -23.14 5.17 -3.33
C GLN A 107 -23.09 3.64 -3.44
N ILE A 108 -22.51 2.98 -2.43
CA ILE A 108 -22.37 1.52 -2.35
C ILE A 108 -22.84 1.08 -0.95
N PRO A 109 -24.12 0.71 -0.77
CA PRO A 109 -24.68 0.37 0.54
C PRO A 109 -23.84 -0.62 1.36
N ASP A 110 -23.28 -1.63 0.69
CA ASP A 110 -22.40 -2.64 1.28
C ASP A 110 -20.91 -2.37 1.02
N PHE A 111 -20.49 -1.09 1.05
CA PHE A 111 -19.11 -0.70 0.77
C PHE A 111 -18.12 -1.58 1.54
N PRO A 112 -17.27 -2.37 0.84
CA PRO A 112 -16.46 -3.39 1.48
C PRO A 112 -15.37 -2.72 2.31
N GLN A 113 -15.30 -3.03 3.61
CA GLN A 113 -14.10 -2.74 4.38
C GLN A 113 -13.00 -3.71 3.94
N PRO A 114 -11.88 -3.24 3.36
CA PRO A 114 -10.91 -4.14 2.75
C PRO A 114 -10.24 -5.02 3.81
N ARG A 115 -10.58 -6.31 3.88
CA ARG A 115 -9.84 -7.33 4.65
C ARG A 115 -8.75 -7.92 3.77
N GLY A 116 -7.73 -7.12 3.46
CA GLY A 116 -6.66 -7.48 2.52
C GLY A 116 -6.61 -6.55 1.32
N HIS A 117 -6.59 -7.11 0.11
CA HIS A 117 -6.70 -6.37 -1.14
C HIS A 117 -7.97 -6.79 -1.89
N THR A 118 -8.67 -5.81 -2.46
CA THR A 118 -9.79 -6.02 -3.38
C THR A 118 -9.32 -5.51 -4.73
N VAL A 119 -9.36 -6.35 -5.76
CA VAL A 119 -9.12 -5.91 -7.13
C VAL A 119 -10.32 -5.11 -7.58
N ILE A 120 -10.09 -3.93 -8.13
CA ILE A 120 -11.15 -3.11 -8.70
C ILE A 120 -11.24 -3.49 -10.17
N GLU A 121 -12.34 -4.12 -10.55
CA GLU A 121 -12.64 -4.45 -11.94
C GLU A 121 -13.15 -3.19 -12.66
N ASP A 122 -12.79 -3.08 -13.94
CA ASP A 122 -13.30 -2.02 -14.81
C ASP A 122 -14.84 -2.06 -14.85
N HIS A 123 -15.46 -0.88 -14.86
CA HIS A 123 -16.92 -0.70 -14.86
C HIS A 123 -17.68 -1.26 -13.63
N SER A 124 -16.97 -1.62 -12.55
CA SER A 124 -17.60 -1.94 -11.26
C SER A 124 -18.02 -0.68 -10.50
N SER A 125 -18.93 -0.81 -9.52
CA SER A 125 -19.26 0.31 -8.62
C SER A 125 -18.02 0.85 -7.89
N LEU A 126 -17.04 -0.02 -7.57
CA LEU A 126 -15.76 0.41 -7.01
C LEU A 126 -14.90 1.18 -8.02
N GLY A 127 -14.98 0.83 -9.31
CA GLY A 127 -14.37 1.60 -10.39
C GLY A 127 -14.94 3.01 -10.49
N ALA A 128 -16.26 3.16 -10.44
CA ALA A 128 -16.91 4.47 -10.43
C ALA A 128 -16.51 5.33 -9.21
N VAL A 129 -16.35 4.70 -8.03
CA VAL A 129 -15.81 5.38 -6.84
C VAL A 129 -14.37 5.82 -7.07
N TYR A 130 -13.52 4.96 -7.66
CA TYR A 130 -12.14 5.33 -8.01
C TYR A 130 -12.08 6.53 -8.96
N ASP A 131 -12.87 6.50 -10.04
CA ASP A 131 -12.92 7.56 -11.04
C ASP A 131 -13.36 8.88 -10.40
N THR A 132 -14.43 8.85 -9.60
CA THR A 132 -14.93 10.04 -8.90
C THR A 132 -13.93 10.57 -7.89
N PHE A 133 -13.31 9.69 -7.11
CA PHE A 133 -12.34 10.05 -6.07
C PHE A 133 -11.08 10.68 -6.66
N THR A 134 -10.66 10.23 -7.83
CA THR A 134 -9.44 10.71 -8.51
C THR A 134 -9.69 11.77 -9.59
N ALA A 135 -10.94 12.20 -9.78
CA ALA A 135 -11.30 13.25 -10.75
C ALA A 135 -10.75 14.65 -10.36
N ASN A 136 -10.52 14.89 -9.07
CA ASN A 136 -9.94 16.13 -8.57
C ASN A 136 -8.41 16.01 -8.44
N PRO A 137 -7.64 17.12 -8.56
CA PRO A 137 -6.21 17.08 -8.29
C PRO A 137 -5.94 16.68 -6.82
N PRO A 138 -4.82 15.98 -6.54
CA PRO A 138 -4.46 15.62 -5.18
C PRO A 138 -4.16 16.85 -4.33
N LEU A 139 -4.52 16.81 -3.05
CA LEU A 139 -4.21 17.84 -2.05
C LEU A 139 -2.70 17.93 -1.78
N ARG A 140 -2.04 16.77 -1.77
CA ARG A 140 -0.58 16.64 -1.73
C ARG A 140 -0.14 15.35 -2.39
N GLU A 141 1.07 15.37 -2.92
CA GLU A 141 1.69 14.22 -3.57
C GLU A 141 3.14 14.07 -3.11
N MET A 142 3.60 12.82 -2.99
CA MET A 142 4.99 12.49 -2.77
C MET A 142 5.41 11.29 -3.61
N THR A 143 6.59 11.42 -4.23
CA THR A 143 7.31 10.29 -4.84
C THR A 143 8.38 9.79 -3.88
N ILE A 144 8.52 8.47 -3.79
CA ILE A 144 9.57 7.78 -3.04
C ILE A 144 10.49 7.10 -4.04
N GLN A 145 11.75 7.52 -4.05
CA GLN A 145 12.77 6.87 -4.86
C GLN A 145 13.27 5.62 -4.14
N HIS A 146 13.41 4.53 -4.88
CA HIS A 146 14.14 3.34 -4.46
C HIS A 146 15.41 3.33 -5.27
N MET A 147 16.56 3.35 -4.60
CA MET A 147 17.81 3.12 -5.30
C MET A 147 17.76 1.67 -5.78
N SER A 148 17.81 1.47 -7.10
CA SER A 148 18.12 0.16 -7.64
C SER A 148 19.53 -0.13 -7.20
N ASP A 149 19.75 -1.14 -6.37
CA ASP A 149 21.10 -1.64 -6.16
C ASP A 149 21.59 -2.07 -7.53
N GLY A 150 22.48 -1.25 -8.10
CA GLY A 150 23.13 -1.54 -9.35
C GLY A 150 23.76 -2.91 -9.22
N SER A 151 23.42 -3.80 -10.15
CA SER A 151 24.22 -4.99 -10.37
C SER A 151 25.66 -4.51 -10.57
N ILE A 152 26.52 -4.74 -9.58
CA ILE A 152 27.94 -4.82 -9.81
C ILE A 152 28.11 -6.14 -10.57
N ILE A 153 27.99 -6.05 -11.89
CA ILE A 153 28.68 -6.97 -12.78
C ILE A 153 30.02 -6.30 -13.00
N ASP A 154 31.06 -6.78 -12.33
CA ASP A 154 32.44 -6.50 -12.72
C ASP A 154 33.34 -7.63 -12.20
N GLY A 155 34.01 -8.28 -13.14
CA GLY A 155 35.20 -9.12 -12.94
C GLY A 155 34.99 -10.62 -12.99
#